data_AF-A0A0A9Y600-F1
#
_entry.id   AF-A0A0A9Y600-F1
#
_cell.length_a   1.000
_cell.length_b   1.000
_cell.length_c   1.000
_cell.angle_alpha   90.00
_cell.angle_beta   90.00
_cell.angle_gamma   90.00
#
_symmetry.space_group_name_H-M   'P 1'
#
loop_
_entity.id
_entity.type
_entity.pdbx_description
1 polymer ?
#
loop_
_entity_poly.entity_id
_entity_poly.type
_entity_poly.pdbx_seq_one_letter_code
_entity_poly.pdbx_strand_id
1 'polypeptide(L)'
;TERTNRVIKTAIRSYIKDNHRHWDREIAKIGFALRTATHDTTKVSPAFLNFGRNPKKSGAEHRLDVSGHEVPDPVEPEGYSLSIRKLQDIYKDVEVRLHQAYERSKRSYNLRHRPQVY
;
A
#
# COMPACT_ATOMS: atom_id res chain seq x y z
N THR A 1 0.96 -10.99 -12.99
CA THR A 1 2.05 -10.50 -12.11
C THR A 1 2.99 -9.48 -12.78
N GLU A 2 2.73 -9.04 -14.01
CA GLU A 2 3.66 -8.16 -14.77
C GLU A 2 3.65 -6.68 -14.35
N ARG A 3 2.47 -6.11 -14.03
CA ARG A 3 2.32 -4.68 -13.68
C ARG A 3 3.08 -4.30 -12.41
N THR A 4 2.97 -5.11 -11.37
CA THR A 4 3.69 -4.90 -10.10
C THR A 4 5.20 -4.97 -10.30
N ASN A 5 5.67 -5.93 -11.10
CA ASN A 5 7.09 -6.06 -11.43
C ASN A 5 7.62 -4.84 -12.20
N ARG A 6 6.81 -4.26 -13.09
CA ARG A 6 7.16 -3.01 -13.79
C ARG A 6 7.29 -1.84 -12.82
N VAL A 7 6.36 -1.68 -11.88
CA VAL A 7 6.41 -0.62 -10.86
C VAL A 7 7.65 -0.77 -9.97
N ILE A 8 7.95 -1.98 -9.51
CA ILE A 8 9.15 -2.27 -8.69
C ILE A 8 10.41 -1.90 -9.47
N LYS A 9 10.54 -2.33 -10.73
CA LYS A 9 11.70 -1.99 -11.57
C LYS A 9 11.84 -0.48 -11.78
N THR A 10 10.73 0.23 -12.02
CA THR A 10 10.75 1.70 -12.16
C THR A 10 11.19 2.37 -10.87
N ALA A 11 10.65 1.97 -9.71
CA ALA A 11 11.01 2.53 -8.42
C ALA A 11 12.50 2.30 -8.09
N ILE A 12 13.01 1.08 -8.35
CA ILE A 12 14.44 0.76 -8.22
C ILE A 12 15.27 1.69 -9.10
N ARG A 13 14.93 1.83 -10.38
CA ARG A 13 15.68 2.71 -11.31
C ARG A 13 15.62 4.19 -10.93
N SER A 14 14.52 4.67 -10.36
CA SER A 14 14.42 6.09 -9.97
C SER A 14 15.20 6.40 -8.70
N TYR A 15 15.35 5.41 -7.81
CA TYR A 15 16.07 5.56 -6.54
C TYR A 15 17.58 5.36 -6.71
N ILE A 16 17.96 4.35 -7.50
CA ILE A 16 19.35 4.01 -7.82
C ILE A 16 19.70 4.74 -9.11
N LYS A 17 20.04 6.03 -9.00
CA LYS A 17 20.40 6.89 -10.12
C LYS A 17 21.76 6.47 -10.69
N ASP A 18 22.84 7.05 -10.17
CA ASP A 18 24.15 6.98 -10.81
C ASP A 18 25.05 5.88 -10.24
N ASN A 19 24.81 5.43 -9.00
CA ASN A 19 25.63 4.43 -8.33
C ASN A 19 24.85 3.15 -8.02
N HIS A 20 25.04 2.14 -8.85
CA HIS A 20 24.34 0.85 -8.74
C HIS A 20 25.01 -0.12 -7.76
N ARG A 21 26.18 0.22 -7.20
CA ARG A 21 26.94 -0.67 -6.30
C ARG A 21 26.25 -0.94 -4.96
N HIS A 22 25.31 -0.09 -4.56
CA HIS A 22 24.63 -0.17 -3.26
C HIS A 22 23.11 -0.36 -3.40
N TRP A 23 22.67 -0.90 -4.54
CA TRP A 23 21.26 -1.07 -4.84
C TRP A 23 20.52 -1.92 -3.79
N ASP A 24 21.24 -2.89 -3.22
CA ASP A 24 20.81 -3.78 -2.14
C ASP A 24 20.45 -3.03 -0.86
N ARG A 25 21.23 -2.00 -0.50
CA ARG A 25 20.99 -1.14 0.67
C ARG A 25 19.71 -0.31 0.55
N GLU A 26 19.30 -0.02 -0.68
CA GLU A 26 18.12 0.79 -0.97
C GLU A 26 16.83 -0.04 -1.06
N ILE A 27 16.91 -1.38 -1.19
CA ILE A 27 15.74 -2.27 -1.30
C ILE A 27 14.77 -2.07 -0.14
N ALA A 28 15.28 -1.99 1.09
CA ALA A 28 14.44 -1.83 2.28
C ALA A 28 13.64 -0.52 2.23
N LYS A 29 14.27 0.58 1.81
CA LYS A 29 13.63 1.90 1.66
C LYS A 29 12.59 1.89 0.55
N ILE A 30 12.91 1.30 -0.59
CA ILE A 30 11.97 1.15 -1.72
C ILE A 30 10.77 0.30 -1.31
N GLY A 31 11.00 -0.83 -0.64
CA GLY A 31 9.94 -1.69 -0.12
C GLY A 31 9.04 -0.96 0.88
N PHE A 32 9.62 -0.13 1.76
CA PHE A 32 8.85 0.70 2.68
C PHE A 32 8.00 1.73 1.93
N ALA A 33 8.57 2.42 0.94
CA ALA A 33 7.86 3.38 0.11
C ALA A 33 6.68 2.73 -0.64
N LEU A 34 6.89 1.55 -1.25
CA LEU A 34 5.84 0.81 -1.95
C LEU A 34 4.72 0.33 -1.01
N ARG A 35 5.04 -0.07 0.22
CA ARG A 35 4.03 -0.51 1.20
C ARG A 35 3.22 0.64 1.78
N THR A 36 3.80 1.84 1.88
CA THR A 36 3.16 3.01 2.52
C THR A 36 2.54 3.98 1.53
N ALA A 37 2.93 3.93 0.25
CA ALA A 37 2.32 4.74 -0.79
C ALA A 37 0.86 4.32 -1.05
N THR A 38 -0.01 5.32 -1.23
CA THR A 38 -1.41 5.10 -1.62
C THR A 38 -1.47 4.53 -3.03
N HIS A 39 -2.11 3.38 -3.20
CA HIS A 39 -2.28 2.78 -4.52
C HIS A 39 -3.45 3.43 -5.26
N ASP A 40 -3.27 3.73 -6.55
CA ASP A 40 -4.23 4.55 -7.31
C ASP A 40 -5.62 3.90 -7.44
N THR A 41 -5.70 2.58 -7.57
CA THR A 41 -6.99 1.89 -7.68
C THR A 41 -7.70 1.79 -6.34
N THR A 42 -6.99 1.36 -5.30
CA THR A 42 -7.60 1.05 -4.00
C THR A 42 -7.79 2.32 -3.17
N LYS A 43 -7.06 3.40 -3.49
CA LYS A 43 -7.01 4.68 -2.77
C LYS A 43 -6.54 4.56 -1.31
N VAL A 44 -5.94 3.43 -0.97
CA VAL A 44 -5.33 3.14 0.33
C VAL A 44 -3.96 2.49 0.12
N SER A 45 -3.10 2.53 1.14
CA SER A 45 -1.78 1.90 1.08
C SER A 45 -1.87 0.38 1.33
N PRO A 46 -0.96 -0.42 0.75
CA PRO A 46 -0.88 -1.85 1.04
C PRO A 46 -0.66 -2.17 2.53
N ALA A 47 0.15 -1.38 3.23
CA ALA A 47 0.37 -1.59 4.67
C ALA A 47 -0.91 -1.37 5.48
N PHE A 48 -1.68 -0.33 5.15
CA PHE A 48 -2.96 -0.08 5.80
C PHE A 48 -3.97 -1.21 5.54
N LEU A 49 -4.02 -1.73 4.31
CA LEU A 49 -4.88 -2.87 3.97
C LEU A 49 -4.50 -4.16 4.68
N ASN A 50 -3.21 -4.40 4.96
CA ASN A 50 -2.81 -5.65 5.63
C ASN A 50 -2.86 -5.55 7.15
N PHE A 51 -2.60 -4.38 7.72
CA PHE A 51 -2.39 -4.22 9.17
C PHE A 51 -3.39 -3.27 9.83
N GLY A 52 -4.31 -2.66 9.08
CA GLY A 52 -5.21 -1.60 9.57
C GLY A 52 -4.49 -0.30 9.93
N ARG A 53 -3.17 -0.21 9.71
CA ARG A 53 -2.33 0.94 10.04
C ARG A 53 -1.14 1.05 9.11
N ASN A 54 -0.61 2.26 8.97
CA ASN A 54 0.66 2.48 8.30
C ASN A 54 1.82 2.43 9.31
N PRO A 55 2.96 1.79 8.95
CA PRO A 55 4.15 1.87 9.77
C PRO A 55 4.64 3.32 9.85
N LYS A 56 5.17 3.67 11.02
CA LYS A 56 5.78 4.98 11.27
C LYS A 56 7.10 5.10 10.51
N LYS A 57 7.39 6.30 9.99
CA LYS A 57 8.56 6.54 9.12
C LYS A 57 9.80 6.96 9.89
N SER A 58 9.62 7.47 11.11
CA SER A 58 10.69 7.99 11.95
C SER A 58 10.33 7.83 13.42
N GLY A 59 11.34 7.74 14.28
CA GLY A 59 11.20 7.77 15.74
C GLY A 59 10.45 9.01 16.24
N ALA A 60 10.51 10.12 15.50
CA ALA A 60 9.73 11.32 15.81
C ALA A 60 8.20 11.07 15.78
N GLU A 61 7.72 10.17 14.92
CA GLU A 61 6.29 9.84 14.81
C GLU A 61 5.80 8.86 15.91
N HIS A 62 6.73 8.35 16.72
CA HIS A 62 6.48 7.58 17.93
C HIS A 62 6.44 8.46 19.18
N ARG A 63 6.79 9.75 19.07
CA ARG A 63 6.72 10.66 20.21
C ARG A 63 5.27 10.77 20.62
N LEU A 64 5.01 10.37 21.87
CA LEU A 64 3.77 10.66 22.55
C LEU A 64 3.88 12.11 23.06
N ASP A 65 2.79 12.88 23.01
CA ASP A 65 2.76 14.25 23.56
C ASP A 65 2.89 14.26 25.10
N VAL A 66 2.78 13.09 25.74
CA VAL A 66 2.99 12.90 27.17
C VAL A 66 4.48 12.80 27.50
N SER A 67 4.89 13.51 28.56
CA SER A 67 6.23 13.38 29.13
C SER A 67 6.48 11.92 29.51
N GLY A 68 7.72 11.45 29.46
CA GLY A 68 8.10 10.03 29.59
C GLY A 68 7.74 9.32 30.91
N HIS A 69 6.95 9.95 31.78
CA HIS A 69 6.44 9.41 33.02
C HIS A 69 4.94 9.05 32.99
N GLU A 70 4.21 9.41 31.93
CA GLU A 70 2.79 9.09 31.79
C GLU A 70 2.59 7.98 30.75
N VAL A 71 2.05 6.85 31.22
CA VAL A 71 1.58 5.77 30.34
C VAL A 71 0.26 6.25 29.73
N PRO A 72 0.13 6.35 28.40
CA PRO A 72 -1.15 6.69 27.79
C PRO A 72 -2.22 5.70 28.22
N ASP A 73 -3.44 6.19 28.46
CA ASP A 73 -4.56 5.34 28.78
C ASP A 73 -4.71 4.23 27.73
N PRO A 74 -5.03 2.99 28.15
CA PRO A 74 -5.33 1.90 27.22
C PRO A 74 -6.39 2.37 26.23
N VAL A 75 -6.17 2.12 24.94
CA VAL A 75 -7.17 2.40 23.91
C VAL A 75 -8.48 1.74 24.31
N GLU A 76 -9.53 2.54 24.52
CA GLU A 76 -10.81 2.01 24.96
C GLU A 76 -11.29 0.90 24.02
N PRO A 77 -11.77 -0.24 24.54
CA PRO A 77 -12.23 -1.38 23.73
C PRO A 77 -13.26 -1.00 22.67
N GLU A 78 -14.11 0.00 22.98
CA GLU A 78 -15.13 0.53 22.07
C GLU A 78 -14.51 1.19 20.84
N GLY A 79 -13.43 1.96 21.02
CA GLY A 79 -12.67 2.58 19.93
C GLY A 79 -12.04 1.55 18.99
N TYR A 80 -11.53 0.43 19.55
CA TYR A 80 -11.03 -0.68 18.75
C TYR A 80 -12.13 -1.32 17.90
N SER A 81 -13.29 -1.61 18.49
CA SER A 81 -14.42 -2.21 17.75
C SER A 81 -14.91 -1.32 16.60
N LEU A 82 -14.95 0.01 16.81
CA LEU A 82 -15.30 1.00 15.79
C LEU A 82 -14.28 1.01 14.65
N SER A 83 -12.99 0.93 15.00
CA SER A 83 -11.91 0.87 14.01
C SER A 83 -11.99 -0.38 13.13
N ILE A 84 -12.37 -1.52 13.69
CA ILE A 84 -12.56 -2.78 12.95
C ILE A 84 -13.76 -2.69 12.00
N ARG A 85 -14.90 -2.14 12.45
CA ARG A 85 -16.07 -1.91 11.58
C ARG A 85 -15.72 -1.01 10.39
N LYS A 86 -15.03 0.11 10.66
CA LYS A 86 -14.54 1.01 9.63
C LYS A 86 -13.61 0.31 8.63
N LEU A 87 -12.74 -0.59 9.11
CA LEU A 87 -11.83 -1.34 8.24
C LEU A 87 -12.60 -2.31 7.32
N GLN A 88 -13.66 -2.96 7.81
CA GLN A 88 -14.52 -3.81 6.99
C GLN A 88 -15.18 -3.03 5.84
N ASP A 89 -15.66 -1.81 6.12
CA ASP A 89 -16.24 -0.96 5.08
C ASP A 89 -15.20 -0.55 4.03
N ILE A 90 -13.97 -0.25 4.46
CA ILE A 90 -12.84 0.01 3.55
C ILE A 90 -12.54 -1.20 2.66
N TYR A 91 -12.60 -2.42 3.18
CA TYR A 91 -12.38 -3.62 2.37
C TYR A 91 -13.45 -3.79 1.29
N LYS A 92 -14.73 -3.60 1.62
CA LYS A 92 -15.83 -3.64 0.65
C LYS A 92 -15.64 -2.61 -0.46
N ASP A 93 -15.29 -1.39 -0.09
CA ASP A 93 -14.98 -0.31 -1.03
C ASP A 93 -13.83 -0.69 -1.98
N VAL A 94 -12.77 -1.27 -1.43
CA VAL A 94 -11.59 -1.67 -2.18
C VAL A 94 -11.91 -2.81 -3.14
N GLU A 95 -12.72 -3.77 -2.73
CA GLU A 95 -13.20 -4.87 -3.58
C GLU A 95 -13.97 -4.32 -4.79
N VAL A 96 -14.91 -3.40 -4.57
CA VAL A 96 -15.65 -2.75 -5.66
C VAL A 96 -14.70 -2.02 -6.62
N ARG A 97 -13.73 -1.26 -6.10
CA ARG A 97 -12.75 -0.55 -6.93
C ARG A 97 -11.87 -1.49 -7.74
N LEU A 98 -11.43 -2.60 -7.14
CA LEU A 98 -10.64 -3.62 -7.81
C LEU A 98 -11.43 -4.28 -8.94
N HIS A 99 -12.70 -4.65 -8.68
CA HIS A 99 -13.58 -5.22 -9.68
C HIS A 99 -13.80 -4.25 -10.86
N GLN A 100 -14.07 -2.97 -10.58
CA GLN A 100 -14.20 -1.95 -11.62
C GLN A 100 -12.91 -1.77 -12.45
N ALA A 101 -11.75 -1.76 -11.80
CA ALA A 101 -10.47 -1.63 -12.50
C ALA A 101 -10.14 -2.86 -13.36
N TYR A 102 -10.49 -4.05 -12.87
CA TYR A 102 -10.40 -5.29 -13.62
C TYR A 102 -11.27 -5.23 -14.88
N GLU A 103 -12.56 -4.88 -14.75
CA GLU A 103 -13.48 -4.79 -15.88
C GLU A 103 -13.04 -3.76 -16.93
N ARG A 104 -12.55 -2.58 -16.51
CA ARG A 104 -11.97 -1.58 -17.42
C ARG A 104 -10.76 -2.11 -18.18
N SER A 105 -9.87 -2.83 -17.49
CA SER A 105 -8.67 -3.41 -18.08
C SER A 105 -9.04 -4.53 -19.06
N LYS A 106 -9.98 -5.40 -18.69
CA LYS A 106 -10.52 -6.49 -19.52
C LYS A 106 -11.13 -5.97 -20.81
N ARG A 107 -11.98 -4.93 -20.74
CA ARG A 107 -12.56 -4.28 -21.94
C ARG A 107 -11.49 -3.77 -22.88
N SER A 108 -10.47 -3.09 -22.34
CA SER A 108 -9.37 -2.54 -23.12
C SER A 108 -8.51 -3.63 -23.78
N TYR A 109 -8.25 -4.72 -23.06
CA TYR A 109 -7.51 -5.89 -23.56
C TYR A 109 -8.30 -6.61 -24.66
N ASN A 110 -9.57 -6.91 -24.41
CA ASN A 110 -10.43 -7.62 -25.35
C ASN A 110 -10.63 -6.83 -26.66
N LEU A 111 -10.64 -5.49 -26.61
CA LEU A 111 -10.74 -4.64 -27.80
C LEU A 111 -9.61 -4.88 -28.82
N ARG A 112 -8.44 -5.35 -28.35
CA ARG A 112 -7.23 -5.55 -29.15
C ARG A 112 -6.91 -7.01 -29.38
N HIS A 113 -7.73 -7.92 -28.85
CA HIS A 113 -7.51 -9.35 -28.96
C HIS A 113 -8.12 -9.88 -30.26
N ARG A 114 -7.31 -10.48 -31.14
CA ARG A 114 -7.82 -11.23 -32.30
C ARG A 114 -8.24 -12.62 -31.83
N PRO A 115 -9.41 -13.14 -32.25
CA PRO A 115 -9.80 -14.50 -31.90
C PRO A 115 -8.80 -15.47 -32.52
N GLN A 116 -8.12 -16.25 -31.68
CA GLN A 116 -7.27 -17.35 -32.13
C GLN A 116 -8.20 -18.52 -32.47
N VAL A 117 -8.39 -18.77 -33.75
CA VAL A 117 -9.02 -20.00 -34.25
C VAL A 117 -7.94 -21.07 -34.22
N TYR A 118 -8.17 -22.15 -33.50
CA TYR A 118 -7.32 -23.34 -33.49
C TYR A 118 -7.86 -24.36 -34.48
#